data_AF-A0A6J4URP8-F1
#
_entry.id   AF-A0A6J4URP8-F1
#
_cell.length_a   1.000
_cell.length_b   1.000
_cell.length_c   1.000
_cell.angle_alpha   90.00
_cell.angle_beta   90.00
_cell.angle_gamma   90.00
#
_symmetry.space_group_name_H-M   'P 1'
#
loop_
_entity.id
_entity.type
_entity.pdbx_description
1 polymer ?
#
loop_
_entity_poly.entity_id
_entity_poly.type
_entity_poly.pdbx_seq_one_letter_code
_entity_poly.pdbx_strand_id
1 'polypeptide(L)' 'MSESGTADTTYQRERPYLFSVAYRMTGSASDAEDLVQDAWVRYLDAGSPAVDSLRAYLTTIVSRLA' A
#
# COMPACT_ATOMS: atom_id res chain seq x y z
N MET A 1 -20.57 -10.20 9.48
CA MET A 1 -20.08 -10.70 8.17
C MET A 1 -18.81 -9.92 7.90
N SER A 2 -17.67 -10.59 8.00
CA SER A 2 -16.37 -9.98 8.30
C SER A 2 -15.80 -9.14 7.14
N GLU A 3 -15.69 -7.83 7.33
CA GLU A 3 -14.97 -6.94 6.40
C GLU A 3 -13.45 -7.19 6.37
N SER A 4 -12.92 -7.94 7.35
CA SER A 4 -11.48 -8.24 7.48
C SER A 4 -10.90 -9.13 6.36
N GLY A 5 -11.71 -9.91 5.63
CA GLY A 5 -11.20 -10.81 4.58
C GLY A 5 -10.92 -10.12 3.23
N THR A 6 -11.65 -9.06 2.90
CA THR A 6 -11.54 -8.38 1.60
C THR A 6 -10.39 -7.39 1.57
N ALA A 7 -10.14 -6.70 2.69
CA ALA A 7 -9.01 -5.78 2.82
C ALA A 7 -7.68 -6.54 2.73
N ASP A 8 -7.56 -7.67 3.43
CA ASP A 8 -6.36 -8.50 3.45
C ASP A 8 -6.04 -9.11 2.07
N THR A 9 -7.05 -9.62 1.36
CA THR A 9 -6.87 -10.15 0.00
C THR A 9 -6.50 -9.07 -1.03
N THR A 10 -7.04 -7.85 -0.86
CA THR A 10 -6.72 -6.71 -1.72
C THR A 10 -5.29 -6.22 -1.48
N TYR A 11 -4.88 -6.11 -0.21
CA TYR A 11 -3.52 -5.77 0.16
C TYR A 11 -2.51 -6.76 -0.44
N GLN A 12 -2.74 -8.06 -0.24
CA GLN A 12 -1.86 -9.11 -0.76
C GLN A 12 -1.68 -9.06 -2.28
N ARG A 13 -2.72 -8.62 -3.01
CA ARG A 13 -2.66 -8.45 -4.47
C ARG A 13 -1.77 -7.27 -4.90
N GLU A 14 -1.85 -6.14 -4.21
CA GLU A 14 -1.10 -4.94 -4.59
C GLU A 14 0.32 -4.90 -4.01
N ARG A 15 0.56 -5.61 -2.91
CA ARG A 15 1.81 -5.62 -2.16
C ARG A 15 3.07 -5.90 -3.01
N PRO A 16 3.12 -6.89 -3.93
CA PRO A 16 4.32 -7.13 -4.74
C PRO A 16 4.68 -5.97 -5.68
N TYR A 17 3.65 -5.30 -6.22
CA TYR A 17 3.84 -4.14 -7.09
C TYR A 17 4.34 -2.93 -6.28
N LEU A 18 3.68 -2.63 -5.16
CA LEU A 18 4.05 -1.49 -4.30
C LEU A 18 5.44 -1.68 -3.70
N PHE A 19 5.80 -2.90 -3.30
CA PHE A 19 7.16 -3.23 -2.85
C PHE A 19 8.19 -2.96 -3.95
N SER A 20 7.91 -3.39 -5.18
CA SER A 20 8.84 -3.15 -6.31
C SER A 20 9.04 -1.66 -6.58
N VAL A 21 8.01 -0.84 -6.40
CA VAL A 21 8.10 0.62 -6.52
C VAL A 21 8.92 1.21 -5.37
N ALA A 22 8.55 0.91 -4.12
CA ALA A 22 9.24 1.42 -2.94
C ALA A 22 10.73 1.01 -2.94
N TYR A 23 11.03 -0.23 -3.29
CA TYR A 23 12.40 -0.74 -3.36
C TYR A 23 13.26 0.00 -4.41
N ARG A 24 12.68 0.40 -5.54
CA ARG A 24 13.39 1.22 -6.53
C ARG A 24 13.69 2.63 -6.04
N MET A 25 12.90 3.14 -5.10
CA MET A 25 13.08 4.47 -4.52
C MET A 25 14.09 4.45 -3.37
N THR A 26 14.02 3.46 -2.49
CA THR A 26 14.85 3.39 -1.27
C THR A 26 16.14 2.60 -1.46
N GLY A 27 16.18 1.62 -2.36
CA GLY A 27 17.28 0.66 -2.49
C GLY A 27 17.38 -0.35 -1.33
N SER A 28 16.43 -0.34 -0.40
CA SER A 28 16.43 -1.13 0.84
C SER A 28 15.13 -1.92 0.95
N ALA A 29 15.25 -3.25 1.13
CA ALA A 29 14.08 -4.12 1.22
C ALA A 29 13.27 -3.81 2.50
N SER A 30 13.94 -3.59 3.62
CA SER A 30 13.30 -3.26 4.89
C SER A 30 12.52 -1.95 4.78
N ASP A 31 13.17 -0.89 4.25
CA ASP A 31 12.50 0.42 4.11
C ASP A 31 11.35 0.33 3.09
N ALA A 32 11.48 -0.49 2.06
CA ALA A 32 10.41 -0.72 1.10
C ALA A 32 9.21 -1.44 1.73
N GLU A 33 9.42 -2.43 2.59
CA GLU A 33 8.34 -3.11 3.32
C GLU A 33 7.63 -2.14 4.27
N ASP A 34 8.38 -1.34 5.02
CA ASP A 34 7.83 -0.36 5.96
C ASP A 34 6.98 0.69 5.23
N LEU A 35 7.48 1.25 4.12
CA LEU A 35 6.73 2.22 3.30
C LEU A 35 5.41 1.65 2.76
N VAL A 36 5.41 0.38 2.33
CA VAL A 36 4.20 -0.27 1.80
C VAL A 36 3.19 -0.51 2.92
N GLN A 37 3.65 -0.90 4.11
CA GLN A 37 2.78 -1.06 5.27
C GLN A 37 2.19 0.28 5.71
N ASP A 38 3.00 1.32 5.83
CA ASP A 38 2.56 2.67 6.21
C ASP A 38 1.52 3.21 5.21
N ALA A 39 1.74 3.00 3.91
CA ALA A 39 0.78 3.40 2.88
C ALA A 39 -0.56 2.68 3.02
N TRP A 40 -0.54 1.39 3.38
CA TRP A 40 -1.74 0.61 3.62
C TRP A 40 -2.49 1.06 4.87
N VAL A 41 -1.79 1.27 5.98
CA VAL A 41 -2.38 1.77 7.23
C VAL A 41 -3.05 3.13 7.00
N ARG A 42 -2.40 4.05 6.29
CA ARG A 42 -3.00 5.35 5.96
C ARG A 42 -4.25 5.25 5.08
N TYR A 43 -4.31 4.25 4.19
CA TYR A 43 -5.52 4.00 3.40
C TYR A 43 -6.67 3.49 4.29
N LEU A 44 -6.39 2.58 5.23
CA LEU A 44 -7.38 2.07 6.18
C LEU A 44 -7.86 3.18 7.12
N ASP A 45 -6.95 3.98 7.67
CA ASP A 45 -7.26 5.11 8.57
C ASP A 45 -8.09 6.19 7.88
N ALA A 46 -7.93 6.37 6.57
CA ALA A 46 -8.77 7.23 5.74
C ALA A 46 -10.18 6.64 5.49
N GLY A 47 -10.51 5.50 6.09
CA GLY A 47 -11.81 4.84 5.95
C GLY A 47 -11.94 4.04 4.65
N SER A 48 -10.82 3.59 4.06
CA SER A 48 -10.82 2.85 2.78
C SER A 48 -11.62 3.57 1.69
N PRO A 49 -11.24 4.81 1.31
CA PRO A 49 -12.03 5.63 0.40
C PRO A 49 -12.26 4.91 -0.93
N ALA A 50 -13.47 5.08 -1.48
CA ALA A 50 -13.78 4.61 -2.83
C ALA A 50 -12.89 5.37 -3.83
N VAL A 51 -11.91 4.67 -4.38
CA VAL A 51 -10.95 5.20 -5.36
C VAL A 51 -11.09 4.43 -6.66
N ASP A 52 -10.92 5.11 -7.79
CA ASP A 52 -10.97 4.48 -9.12
C ASP A 52 -9.88 3.42 -9.29
N SER A 53 -8.71 3.66 -8.67
CA SER A 53 -7.60 2.72 -8.65
C SER A 53 -6.86 2.77 -7.32
N LEU A 54 -7.02 1.71 -6.54
CA LEU A 54 -6.30 1.53 -5.29
C LEU A 54 -4.79 1.48 -5.49
N ARG A 55 -4.34 0.84 -6.58
CA ARG A 55 -2.92 0.82 -6.96
C ARG A 55 -2.35 2.23 -7.13
N ALA A 56 -3.03 3.08 -7.91
CA ALA A 56 -2.57 4.45 -8.16
C ALA A 56 -2.57 5.29 -6.87
N TYR A 57 -3.60 5.12 -6.04
CA TYR A 57 -3.71 5.78 -4.75
C TYR A 57 -2.56 5.39 -3.81
N LEU A 58 -2.31 4.09 -3.61
CA LEU A 58 -1.24 3.61 -2.74
C LEU A 58 0.15 3.97 -3.27
N THR A 59 0.35 3.94 -4.60
CA THR A 59 1.61 4.39 -5.22
C THR A 59 1.88 5.86 -4.90
N THR A 60 0.85 6.70 -4.93
CA THR A 60 0.96 8.11 -4.57
C THR A 60 1.37 8.28 -3.11
N ILE A 61 0.83 7.47 -2.20
CA ILE A 61 1.22 7.52 -0.78
C ILE A 61 2.65 7.05 -0.59
N VAL A 62 3.04 5.92 -1.17
CA VAL A 62 4.42 5.40 -1.12
C VAL A 62 5.42 6.44 -1.64
N SER A 63 5.13 7.07 -2.78
CA SER A 63 6.02 8.08 -3.35
C SER A 63 6.09 9.39 -2.55
N ARG A 64 5.15 9.65 -1.65
CA ARG A 64 5.19 10.80 -0.72
C ARG A 64 5.90 10.49 0.60
N LEU A 65 6.13 9.20 0.88
CA LEU A 65 6.72 8.70 2.11
C LEU A 65 8.22 8.42 1.98
N ALA A 66 8.67 8.00 0.80
CA ALA A 66 10.07 7.83 0.44
C ALA A 66 10.80 9.18 0.31
#